data_AF-A0A060C9B6-F1
#
_entry.id   AF-A0A060C9B6-F1
#
_cell.length_a   1.000
_cell.length_b   1.000
_cell.length_c   1.000
_cell.angle_alpha   90.00
_cell.angle_beta   90.00
_cell.angle_gamma   90.00
#
_symmetry.space_group_name_H-M   'P 1'
#
loop_
_entity.id
_entity.type
_entity.pdbx_description
1 polymer ?
#
loop_
_entity_poly.entity_id
_entity_poly.type
_entity_poly.pdbx_seq_one_letter_code
_entity_poly.pdbx_strand_id
1 'polypeptide(L)'
;ALRENCPEARIVWAVHPAFSPVLPGKPYIDDVVYIDKKRLSSLTYWRELRRILYGYHFDLCLDLQGLAKSAVVAFNSGAEEKYGYWEMREGSFLISKGLAGPNKHGHVIERYLDTVRCLGGIVDAVEFPLPILTGKGTGIMDVWLLTDLSVIIWRWFRERA
;
A
#
# COMPACT_ATOMS: atom_id res chain seq x y z
N ALA A 1 3.73 -4.73 12.06
CA ALA A 1 4.67 -3.65 11.66
C ALA A 1 4.09 -2.23 11.68
N LEU A 2 3.36 -1.74 10.67
CA LEU A 2 2.91 -0.32 10.65
C LEU A 2 2.07 0.08 11.87
N ARG A 3 1.06 -0.74 12.19
CA ARG A 3 0.20 -0.50 13.37
C ARG A 3 0.96 -0.57 14.69
N GLU A 4 1.95 -1.47 14.82
CA GLU A 4 2.80 -1.57 16.02
C GLU A 4 3.66 -0.33 16.22
N ASN A 5 4.30 0.15 15.15
CA ASN A 5 5.16 1.33 15.23
C ASN A 5 4.36 2.62 15.42
N CYS A 6 3.11 2.63 14.95
CA CYS A 6 2.28 3.83 14.92
C CYS A 6 0.83 3.48 15.28
N PRO A 7 0.51 3.22 16.56
CA PRO A 7 -0.83 2.78 16.97
C PRO A 7 -1.96 3.76 16.61
N GLU A 8 -1.66 5.06 16.60
CA GLU A 8 -2.61 6.14 16.31
C GLU A 8 -2.69 6.52 14.82
N ALA A 9 -1.87 5.88 13.98
CA ALA A 9 -1.86 6.12 12.54
C ALA A 9 -3.24 5.90 11.90
N ARG A 10 -3.61 6.73 10.92
CA ARG A 10 -4.68 6.35 10.00
C ARG A 10 -4.09 5.60 8.82
N ILE A 11 -4.38 4.30 8.73
CA ILE A 11 -3.88 3.41 7.67
C ILE A 11 -4.99 3.17 6.66
N VAL A 12 -4.76 3.61 5.42
CA VAL A 12 -5.71 3.49 4.32
C VAL A 12 -5.12 2.62 3.24
N TRP A 13 -5.86 1.60 2.81
CA TRP A 13 -5.39 0.68 1.78
C TRP A 13 -6.11 0.94 0.46
N ALA A 14 -5.36 1.33 -0.58
CA ALA A 14 -5.88 1.44 -1.93
C ALA A 14 -5.77 0.09 -2.65
N VAL A 15 -6.91 -0.50 -3.01
CA VAL A 15 -6.99 -1.88 -3.52
C VAL A 15 -7.98 -2.04 -4.66
N HIS A 16 -7.78 -3.02 -5.53
CA HIS A 16 -8.84 -3.46 -6.42
C HIS A 16 -9.94 -4.23 -5.65
N PRO A 17 -11.25 -4.00 -5.91
CA PRO A 17 -12.35 -4.60 -5.14
C PRO A 17 -12.29 -6.12 -4.96
N ALA A 18 -11.78 -6.86 -5.95
CA ALA A 18 -11.64 -8.32 -5.89
C ALA A 18 -10.75 -8.82 -4.73
N PHE A 19 -9.90 -7.96 -4.17
CA PHE A 19 -8.95 -8.31 -3.10
C PHE A 19 -9.35 -7.75 -1.74
N SER A 20 -10.45 -6.99 -1.67
CA SER A 20 -10.94 -6.49 -0.38
C SER A 20 -11.29 -7.59 0.62
N PRO A 21 -11.78 -8.79 0.23
CA PRO A 21 -12.13 -9.83 1.20
C PRO A 21 -10.97 -10.38 2.01
N VAL A 22 -9.72 -10.25 1.52
CA VAL A 22 -8.53 -10.76 2.24
C VAL A 22 -7.88 -9.70 3.14
N LEU A 23 -8.40 -8.47 3.15
CA LEU A 23 -7.83 -7.40 3.97
C LEU A 23 -8.24 -7.55 5.45
N PRO A 24 -7.31 -7.43 6.42
CA PRO A 24 -7.54 -7.68 7.85
C PRO A 24 -8.57 -6.81 8.58
N GLY A 25 -9.11 -5.75 7.97
CA GLY A 25 -9.95 -4.77 8.67
C GLY A 25 -9.25 -4.13 9.89
N LYS A 26 -10.04 -3.63 10.85
CA LYS A 26 -9.51 -3.04 12.10
C LYS A 26 -8.96 -4.14 13.04
N PRO A 27 -7.85 -3.89 13.77
CA PRO A 27 -7.15 -2.61 13.91
C PRO A 27 -6.08 -2.33 12.82
N TYR A 28 -5.82 -3.24 11.89
CA TYR A 28 -4.68 -3.12 10.97
C TYR A 28 -4.91 -2.11 9.84
N ILE A 29 -6.15 -1.98 9.35
CA ILE A 29 -6.57 -1.05 8.29
C ILE A 29 -7.79 -0.29 8.78
N ASP A 30 -7.75 1.04 8.68
CA ASP A 30 -8.85 1.91 9.10
C ASP A 30 -9.87 2.11 7.97
N ASP A 31 -9.38 2.31 6.74
CA ASP A 31 -10.20 2.53 5.56
C ASP A 31 -9.65 1.81 4.33
N VAL A 32 -10.53 1.54 3.37
CA VAL A 32 -10.18 0.96 2.06
C VAL A 32 -10.65 1.90 0.96
N VAL A 33 -9.76 2.24 0.03
CA VAL A 33 -10.10 2.99 -1.19
C VAL A 33 -10.08 2.04 -2.37
N TYR A 34 -11.20 1.92 -3.06
CA TYR A 34 -11.31 1.04 -4.21
C TYR A 34 -10.76 1.70 -5.49
N ILE A 35 -9.86 0.98 -6.15
CA ILE A 35 -9.22 1.42 -7.39
C ILE A 35 -9.78 0.66 -8.58
N ASP A 36 -10.33 1.40 -9.54
CA ASP A 36 -10.69 0.89 -10.85
C ASP A 36 -9.46 0.90 -11.76
N LYS A 37 -8.80 -0.25 -11.84
CA LYS A 37 -7.56 -0.43 -12.62
C LYS A 37 -7.74 -0.15 -14.11
N LYS A 38 -8.95 -0.29 -14.67
CA LYS A 38 -9.23 -0.04 -16.09
C LYS A 38 -9.31 1.45 -16.40
N ARG A 39 -9.67 2.26 -15.40
CA ARG A 39 -9.80 3.72 -15.52
C ARG A 39 -8.50 4.46 -15.22
N LEU A 40 -7.42 3.78 -14.81
CA LEU A 40 -6.12 4.41 -14.50
C LEU A 40 -5.44 5.10 -15.68
N SER A 41 -5.84 4.85 -16.93
CA SER A 41 -5.37 5.62 -18.08
C SER A 41 -6.16 6.92 -18.31
N SER A 42 -7.26 7.14 -17.58
CA SER A 42 -8.14 8.30 -17.75
C SER A 42 -7.75 9.47 -16.84
N LEU A 43 -7.41 10.62 -17.44
CA LEU A 43 -7.13 11.86 -16.69
C LEU A 43 -8.32 12.31 -15.82
N THR A 44 -9.55 12.06 -16.26
CA THR A 44 -10.75 12.35 -15.44
C THR A 44 -10.75 11.51 -14.17
N TYR A 45 -10.37 10.24 -14.28
CA TYR A 45 -10.25 9.37 -13.12
C TYR A 45 -9.09 9.77 -12.21
N TRP A 46 -7.99 10.30 -12.75
CA TRP A 46 -6.91 10.85 -11.91
C TRP A 46 -7.39 12.02 -11.05
N ARG A 47 -8.21 12.91 -11.62
CA ARG A 47 -8.80 14.04 -10.87
C ARG A 47 -9.76 13.56 -9.80
N GLU A 48 -10.55 12.53 -10.10
CA GLU A 48 -11.45 11.86 -9.15
C GLU A 48 -10.65 11.24 -7.99
N LEU A 49 -9.65 10.41 -8.31
CA LEU A 49 -8.75 9.80 -7.33
C LEU A 49 -8.08 10.85 -6.45
N ARG A 50 -7.52 11.91 -7.07
CA ARG A 50 -6.90 13.00 -6.33
C ARG A 50 -7.87 13.65 -5.37
N ARG A 51 -9.10 13.92 -5.80
CA ARG A 51 -10.12 14.53 -4.91
C ARG A 51 -10.46 13.62 -3.73
N ILE A 52 -10.59 12.31 -3.97
CA ILE A 52 -10.87 11.32 -2.92
C ILE A 52 -9.71 11.23 -1.93
N LEU A 53 -8.47 11.08 -2.44
CA LEU A 53 -7.29 10.82 -1.62
C LEU A 53 -6.79 12.08 -0.90
N TYR A 54 -6.93 13.27 -1.50
CA TYR A 54 -6.46 14.52 -0.90
C TYR A 54 -7.18 14.84 0.43
N GLY A 55 -8.43 14.41 0.59
CA GLY A 55 -9.19 14.61 1.84
C GLY A 55 -8.62 13.84 3.05
N TYR A 56 -7.76 12.85 2.83
CA TYR A 56 -7.11 12.12 3.92
C TYR A 56 -5.92 12.87 4.50
N HIS A 57 -5.28 13.76 3.72
CA HIS A 57 -4.05 14.47 4.09
C HIS A 57 -2.94 13.50 4.54
N PHE A 58 -2.56 12.59 3.64
CA PHE A 58 -1.51 11.62 3.91
C PHE A 58 -0.14 12.28 4.05
N ASP A 59 0.66 11.79 5.00
CA ASP A 59 2.06 12.22 5.13
C ASP A 59 2.97 11.28 4.34
N LEU A 60 2.61 9.98 4.29
CA LEU A 60 3.38 8.92 3.66
C LEU A 60 2.53 8.07 2.70
N CYS A 61 3.12 7.66 1.58
CA CYS A 61 2.59 6.60 0.74
C CYS A 61 3.65 5.51 0.56
N LEU A 62 3.27 4.26 0.82
CA LEU A 62 4.05 3.05 0.55
C LEU A 62 3.48 2.32 -0.67
N ASP A 63 4.13 2.52 -1.81
CA ASP A 63 3.91 1.79 -3.05
C ASP A 63 4.68 0.45 -3.02
N LEU A 64 4.05 -0.56 -2.43
CA LEU A 64 4.63 -1.90 -2.31
C LEU A 64 4.50 -2.74 -3.59
N GLN A 65 3.79 -2.24 -4.61
CA GLN A 65 3.69 -2.93 -5.89
C GLN A 65 4.85 -2.51 -6.81
N GLY A 66 5.19 -1.22 -6.83
CA GLY A 66 6.29 -0.69 -7.63
C GLY A 66 6.05 -0.80 -9.14
N LEU A 67 4.82 -0.59 -9.61
CA LEU A 67 4.46 -0.64 -11.04
C LEU A 67 3.83 0.69 -11.50
N ALA A 68 3.66 0.87 -12.81
CA ALA A 68 3.14 2.14 -13.34
C ALA A 68 1.74 2.45 -12.78
N LYS A 69 0.90 1.42 -12.65
CA LYS A 69 -0.47 1.56 -12.14
C LYS A 69 -0.49 2.02 -10.68
N SER A 70 0.37 1.48 -9.83
CA SER A 70 0.45 1.88 -8.42
C SER A 70 1.06 3.27 -8.27
N ALA A 71 2.02 3.61 -9.12
CA ALA A 71 2.60 4.95 -9.18
C ALA A 71 1.56 6.03 -9.50
N VAL A 72 0.56 5.74 -10.35
CA VAL A 72 -0.57 6.66 -10.58
C VAL A 72 -1.36 6.92 -9.30
N VAL A 73 -1.63 5.86 -8.52
CA VAL A 73 -2.35 5.98 -7.24
C VAL A 73 -1.50 6.76 -6.23
N ALA A 74 -0.21 6.41 -6.10
CA ALA A 74 0.74 7.09 -5.22
C ALA A 74 0.88 8.58 -5.57
N PHE A 75 0.96 8.92 -6.86
CA PHE A 75 1.03 10.31 -7.32
C PHE A 75 -0.25 11.10 -6.98
N ASN A 76 -1.42 10.48 -7.13
CA ASN A 76 -2.70 11.12 -6.80
C ASN A 76 -3.03 11.10 -5.31
N SER A 77 -2.28 10.36 -4.48
CA SER A 77 -2.46 10.35 -3.03
C SER A 77 -2.27 11.73 -2.39
N GLY A 78 -1.42 12.56 -3.00
CA GLY A 78 -1.01 13.83 -2.41
C GLY A 78 -0.11 13.70 -1.19
N ALA A 79 0.34 12.49 -0.83
CA ALA A 79 1.29 12.30 0.26
C ALA A 79 2.58 13.08 -0.01
N GLU A 80 3.20 13.64 1.03
CA GLU A 80 4.47 14.37 0.91
C GLU A 80 5.59 13.38 0.56
N GLU A 81 5.74 12.34 1.38
CA GLU A 81 6.74 11.30 1.20
C GLU A 81 6.15 10.07 0.49
N LYS A 82 6.88 9.51 -0.47
CA LYS A 82 6.46 8.38 -1.29
C LYS A 82 7.61 7.39 -1.42
N TYR A 83 7.42 6.18 -0.90
CA TYR A 83 8.43 5.13 -0.93
C TYR A 83 7.86 3.81 -1.44
N GLY A 84 8.74 2.92 -1.86
CA GLY A 84 8.44 1.52 -2.11
C GLY A 84 9.63 0.66 -1.74
N TYR A 85 9.56 -0.65 -1.97
CA TYR A 85 10.74 -1.50 -1.86
C TYR A 85 11.67 -1.26 -3.07
N TRP A 86 12.94 -1.66 -2.97
CA TRP A 86 13.98 -1.23 -3.93
C TRP A 86 13.72 -1.54 -5.41
N GLU A 87 12.90 -2.54 -5.74
CA GLU A 87 12.66 -2.97 -7.12
C GLU A 87 11.45 -2.24 -7.71
N MET A 88 11.59 -0.93 -7.82
CA MET A 88 10.61 -0.07 -8.48
C MET A 88 10.71 -0.25 -10.00
N ARG A 89 9.63 -0.70 -10.64
CA ARG A 89 9.56 -1.09 -12.05
C ARG A 89 8.57 -0.21 -12.82
N GLU A 90 8.58 -0.33 -14.15
CA GLU A 90 7.63 0.38 -15.04
C GLU A 90 7.59 1.91 -14.84
N GLY A 91 8.72 2.52 -14.45
CA GLY A 91 8.78 3.98 -14.21
C GLY A 91 8.23 4.43 -12.86
N SER A 92 7.78 3.52 -11.98
CA SER A 92 7.28 3.88 -10.64
C SER A 92 8.31 4.60 -9.76
N PHE A 93 9.61 4.40 -10.03
CA PHE A 93 10.71 5.11 -9.38
C PHE A 93 10.70 6.64 -9.60
N LEU A 94 9.97 7.13 -10.61
CA LEU A 94 9.78 8.56 -10.84
C LEU A 94 8.82 9.19 -9.82
N ILE A 95 7.99 8.38 -9.16
CA ILE A 95 6.98 8.83 -8.20
C ILE A 95 7.37 8.47 -6.76
N SER A 96 7.90 7.26 -6.56
CA SER A 96 8.20 6.69 -5.25
C SER A 96 9.65 6.27 -5.17
N LYS A 97 10.35 6.64 -4.10
CA LYS A 97 11.74 6.25 -3.87
C LYS A 97 11.82 4.81 -3.36
N GLY A 98 12.53 3.95 -4.09
CA GLY A 98 12.77 2.56 -3.67
C GLY A 98 13.74 2.47 -2.49
N LEU A 99 13.36 1.75 -1.45
CA LEU A 99 14.15 1.53 -0.24
C LEU A 99 14.78 0.13 -0.27
N ALA A 100 16.10 0.08 -0.10
CA ALA A 100 16.89 -1.15 -0.11
C ALA A 100 17.32 -1.53 1.31
N GLY A 101 16.53 -2.39 1.95
CA GLY A 101 16.84 -2.93 3.27
C GLY A 101 17.71 -4.20 3.22
N PRO A 102 17.99 -4.79 4.39
CA PRO A 102 18.84 -5.98 4.54
C PRO A 102 18.36 -7.19 3.73
N ASN A 103 17.06 -7.30 3.50
CA ASN A 103 16.41 -8.43 2.85
C ASN A 103 16.04 -8.12 1.40
N LYS A 104 16.69 -7.15 0.75
CA LYS A 104 16.39 -6.74 -0.64
C LYS A 104 16.32 -7.92 -1.63
N HIS A 105 17.12 -8.97 -1.47
CA HIS A 105 17.07 -10.17 -2.33
C HIS A 105 16.38 -11.37 -1.67
N GLY A 106 15.71 -11.15 -0.53
CA GLY A 106 14.98 -12.16 0.22
C GLY A 106 13.53 -12.31 -0.23
N HIS A 107 12.74 -12.94 0.63
CA HIS A 107 11.32 -13.16 0.40
C HIS A 107 10.56 -11.83 0.23
N VAL A 108 9.52 -11.80 -0.62
CA VAL A 108 8.77 -10.57 -0.92
C VAL A 108 8.19 -9.90 0.34
N ILE A 109 7.72 -10.70 1.30
CA ILE A 109 7.22 -10.20 2.59
C ILE A 109 8.33 -9.44 3.34
N GLU A 110 9.55 -9.97 3.40
CA GLU A 110 10.67 -9.29 4.04
C GLU A 110 11.07 -8.01 3.30
N ARG A 111 10.96 -8.00 1.97
CA ARG A 111 11.19 -6.80 1.16
C ARG A 111 10.16 -5.70 1.41
N TYR A 112 8.91 -6.07 1.68
CA TYR A 112 7.88 -5.11 2.13
C TYR A 112 8.18 -4.61 3.54
N LEU A 113 8.54 -5.51 4.46
CA LEU A 113 8.90 -5.15 5.83
C LEU A 113 10.17 -4.27 5.90
N ASP A 114 11.10 -4.44 4.96
CA ASP A 114 12.27 -3.59 4.82
C ASP A 114 11.92 -2.13 4.56
N THR A 115 10.76 -1.82 3.97
CA THR A 115 10.32 -0.42 3.84
C THR A 115 10.08 0.22 5.20
N VAL A 116 9.52 -0.54 6.15
CA VAL A 116 9.34 -0.09 7.54
C VAL A 116 10.70 0.03 8.24
N ARG A 117 11.58 -0.96 8.08
CA ARG A 117 12.94 -0.93 8.67
C ARG A 117 13.75 0.27 8.19
N CYS A 118 13.72 0.54 6.88
CA CYS A 118 14.44 1.68 6.28
C CYS A 118 13.91 3.04 6.78
N LEU A 119 12.65 3.11 7.19
CA LEU A 119 12.04 4.31 7.76
C LEU A 119 12.23 4.40 9.28
N GLY A 120 13.05 3.54 9.87
CA GLY A 120 13.38 3.52 11.30
C GLY A 120 12.40 2.73 12.17
N GLY A 121 11.44 2.03 11.57
CA GLY A 121 10.49 1.19 12.30
C GLY A 121 11.07 -0.18 12.68
N ILE A 122 10.48 -0.76 13.71
CA ILE A 122 10.83 -2.08 14.25
C ILE A 122 9.94 -3.14 13.61
N VAL A 123 10.53 -4.31 13.30
CA VAL A 123 9.81 -5.47 12.76
C VAL A 123 10.31 -6.72 13.48
N ASP A 124 9.61 -7.09 14.56
CA ASP A 124 10.02 -8.20 15.44
C ASP A 124 9.35 -9.53 15.06
N ALA A 125 8.11 -9.48 14.57
CA ALA A 125 7.34 -10.65 14.18
C ALA A 125 6.57 -10.41 12.87
N VAL A 126 6.38 -11.48 12.11
CA VAL A 126 5.54 -11.49 10.91
C VAL A 126 4.21 -12.13 11.26
N GLU A 127 3.15 -11.31 11.26
CA GLU A 127 1.78 -11.77 11.49
C GLU A 127 0.94 -11.66 10.22
N PHE A 128 0.04 -12.63 10.02
CA PHE A 128 -0.94 -12.65 8.93
C PHE A 128 -2.35 -12.63 9.51
N PRO A 129 -2.87 -11.46 9.89
CA PRO A 129 -4.21 -11.32 10.45
C PRO A 129 -5.28 -11.44 9.35
N LEU A 130 -5.34 -12.59 8.68
CA LEU A 130 -6.29 -12.81 7.59
C LEU A 130 -7.71 -13.00 8.15
N PRO A 131 -8.72 -12.36 7.55
CA PRO A 131 -10.10 -12.58 7.96
C PRO A 131 -10.53 -14.02 7.66
N ILE A 132 -11.46 -14.54 8.46
CA ILE A 132 -12.11 -15.83 8.19
C ILE A 132 -13.00 -15.65 6.96
N LEU A 133 -12.62 -16.25 5.83
CA LEU A 133 -13.38 -16.19 4.58
C LEU A 133 -14.58 -17.15 4.67
N THR A 134 -15.76 -16.65 5.06
CA THR A 134 -17.00 -17.44 5.06
C THR A 134 -17.66 -17.40 3.67
N GLY A 135 -17.20 -18.26 2.74
CA GLY A 135 -17.84 -18.40 1.43
C GLY A 135 -17.36 -19.64 0.67
N LYS A 136 -18.31 -20.48 0.20
CA LYS A 136 -18.03 -21.55 -0.78
C LYS A 136 -17.67 -20.91 -2.13
N GLY A 137 -16.42 -21.06 -2.56
CA GLY A 137 -15.94 -20.61 -3.86
C GLY A 137 -14.77 -21.47 -4.31
N THR A 138 -15.06 -22.35 -5.27
CA THR A 138 -14.12 -23.14 -6.08
C THR A 138 -12.97 -22.31 -6.66
N GLY A 139 -11.77 -22.89 -6.65
CA GLY A 139 -10.66 -22.49 -7.52
C GLY A 139 -9.45 -22.02 -6.75
N ILE A 140 -8.40 -22.84 -6.79
CA ILE A 140 -7.04 -22.50 -6.36
C ILE A 140 -6.68 -21.12 -6.91
N MET A 141 -6.28 -20.24 -5.99
CA MET A 141 -5.80 -18.89 -6.22
C MET A 141 -4.63 -18.94 -7.21
N ASP A 142 -4.93 -18.59 -8.45
CA ASP A 142 -3.94 -18.44 -9.49
C ASP A 142 -2.84 -17.46 -9.02
N VAL A 143 -1.59 -17.88 -9.13
CA VAL A 143 -0.36 -17.19 -8.70
C VAL A 143 -0.13 -15.83 -9.41
N TRP A 144 -1.09 -15.38 -10.24
CA TRP A 144 -1.12 -14.09 -10.93
C TRP A 144 -1.59 -12.90 -10.07
N LEU A 145 -2.01 -13.13 -8.82
CA LEU A 145 -2.51 -12.13 -7.86
C LEU A 145 -1.49 -11.04 -7.45
N LEU A 146 -0.21 -11.18 -7.80
CA LEU A 146 0.84 -10.17 -7.52
C LEU A 146 0.83 -8.96 -8.47
N THR A 147 -0.06 -8.94 -9.47
CA THR A 147 -0.17 -7.82 -10.44
C THR A 147 -1.32 -6.85 -10.15
N ASP A 148 -2.09 -7.10 -9.08
CA ASP A 148 -3.24 -6.30 -8.73
C ASP A 148 -2.94 -5.32 -7.59
N LEU A 149 -3.46 -4.10 -7.77
CA LEU A 149 -3.01 -2.90 -7.08
C LEU A 149 -3.02 -3.00 -5.56
N SER A 150 -1.85 -2.77 -4.96
CA SER A 150 -1.70 -2.56 -3.53
C SER A 150 -0.84 -1.32 -3.28
N VAL A 151 -1.49 -0.25 -2.86
CA VAL A 151 -0.80 0.93 -2.33
C VAL A 151 -1.31 1.17 -0.92
N ILE A 152 -0.40 1.21 0.04
CA ILE A 152 -0.72 1.56 1.41
C ILE A 152 -0.46 3.05 1.54
N ILE A 153 -1.46 3.78 1.98
CA ILE A 153 -1.34 5.22 2.19
C ILE A 153 -1.59 5.51 3.66
N TRP A 154 -0.74 6.33 4.25
CA TRP A 154 -0.65 6.46 5.69
C TRP A 154 -0.49 7.93 6.10
N ARG A 155 -1.26 8.31 7.11
CA ARG A 155 -1.11 9.58 7.82
C ARG A 155 -0.52 9.35 9.21
N TRP A 156 0.64 9.97 9.45
CA TRP A 156 1.29 10.06 10.74
C TRP A 156 0.72 11.29 11.47
N PHE A 157 -0.02 11.10 12.57
CA PHE A 157 -0.37 12.23 13.45
C PHE A 157 0.90 12.67 14.19
N ARG A 158 1.70 13.53 13.56
CA ARG A 158 2.80 14.19 14.24
C ARG A 158 2.12 15.36 14.91
N GLU A 159 2.07 15.37 16.23
CA GLU A 159 1.96 16.64 16.94
C GLU A 159 3.05 17.53 16.34
N ARG A 160 2.64 18.59 15.64
CA ARG A 160 3.57 19.62 15.22
C ARG A 160 4.06 20.26 16.51
N ALA A 161 5.20 19.80 17.01
CA ALA A 161 6.03 20.54 17.96
C ALA A 161 6.73 21.69 17.22
#